data_AF-A0A3D5U8G8-F1
#
_entry.id   AF-A0A3D5U8G8-F1
#
_cell.length_a   1.000
_cell.length_b   1.000
_cell.length_c   1.000
_cell.angle_alpha   90.00
_cell.angle_beta   90.00
_cell.angle_gamma   90.00
#
_symmetry.space_group_name_H-M   'P 1'
#
loop_
_entity.id
_entity.type
_entity.pdbx_description
1 polymer ?
#
loop_
_entity_poly.entity_id
_entity_poly.type
_entity_poly.pdbx_seq_one_letter_code
_entity_poly.pdbx_strand_id
1 'polypeptide(L)'
;RLRQVYSGEIWLEVFIIQGITDTEQELALLRDAISQISPDLVQVNSLDRPGAEEWVEAADPKRLIEIRNYLRERLPMPVEIIAKIKYQTGMKSLDADLVDLIRDTIKRRPSTAEDLAAMLNIHINEISKVLRELNNEGKLYAERKPRGVFFKWIA
;
A
#
# COMPACT_ATOMS: atom_id res chain seq x y z
N ARG A 1 17.16 -14.87 -18.68
CA ARG A 1 16.41 -14.36 -17.50
C ARG A 1 16.79 -12.90 -17.29
N LEU A 2 15.81 -11.99 -17.20
CA LEU A 2 16.06 -10.55 -17.09
C LEU A 2 16.98 -10.18 -15.91
N ARG A 3 16.70 -10.71 -14.70
CA ARG A 3 17.52 -10.49 -13.50
C ARG A 3 19.00 -10.91 -13.62
N GLN A 4 19.33 -11.86 -14.51
CA GLN A 4 20.71 -12.32 -14.72
C GLN A 4 21.55 -11.34 -15.54
N VAL A 5 20.90 -10.52 -16.38
CA VAL A 5 21.56 -9.59 -17.30
C VAL A 5 21.34 -8.12 -16.91
N TYR A 6 20.40 -7.85 -16.01
CA TYR A 6 20.05 -6.53 -15.53
C TYR A 6 20.47 -6.34 -14.06
N SER A 7 21.29 -5.33 -13.82
CA SER A 7 21.83 -5.01 -12.48
C SER A 7 21.02 -3.96 -11.71
N GLY A 8 20.08 -3.27 -12.37
CA GLY A 8 19.22 -2.29 -11.72
C GLY A 8 18.12 -2.91 -10.85
N GLU A 9 17.28 -2.05 -10.28
CA GLU A 9 16.12 -2.44 -9.49
C GLU A 9 15.00 -2.96 -10.40
N ILE A 10 14.39 -4.08 -10.01
CA ILE A 10 13.22 -4.66 -10.67
C ILE A 10 12.06 -4.61 -9.69
N TRP A 11 11.05 -3.80 -10.02
CA TRP A 11 9.78 -3.78 -9.32
C TRP A 11 8.77 -4.59 -10.14
N LEU A 12 8.17 -5.59 -9.50
CA LEU A 12 7.21 -6.48 -10.14
C LEU A 12 5.81 -6.16 -9.66
N GLU A 13 4.97 -5.67 -10.56
CA GLU A 13 3.56 -5.48 -10.28
C GLU A 13 2.76 -6.77 -10.56
N VAL A 14 1.91 -7.17 -9.61
CA VAL A 14 1.04 -8.34 -9.69
C VAL A 14 -0.41 -7.89 -9.56
N PHE A 15 -1.20 -8.17 -10.60
CA PHE A 15 -2.59 -7.75 -10.67
C PHE A 15 -3.54 -8.84 -10.17
N ILE A 16 -4.31 -8.52 -9.13
CA ILE A 16 -5.26 -9.43 -8.49
C ILE A 16 -6.67 -9.19 -9.00
N ILE A 17 -7.24 -10.25 -9.56
CA ILE A 17 -8.62 -10.32 -10.04
C ILE A 17 -9.34 -11.39 -9.22
N GLN A 18 -10.43 -10.99 -8.58
CA GLN A 18 -11.22 -11.87 -7.73
C GLN A 18 -11.79 -13.06 -8.53
N GLY A 19 -11.69 -14.26 -7.97
CA GLY A 19 -12.12 -15.52 -8.58
C GLY A 19 -11.22 -16.02 -9.71
N ILE A 20 -10.20 -15.24 -10.12
CA ILE A 20 -9.31 -15.60 -11.23
C ILE A 20 -7.89 -15.77 -10.73
N THR A 21 -7.27 -14.72 -10.19
CA THR A 21 -5.85 -14.77 -9.77
C THR A 21 -5.67 -14.77 -8.25
N ASP A 22 -6.76 -14.79 -7.50
CA ASP A 22 -6.76 -14.78 -6.03
C ASP A 22 -7.07 -16.16 -5.40
N THR A 23 -7.19 -17.23 -6.19
CA THR A 23 -7.36 -18.59 -5.68
C THR A 23 -6.06 -19.10 -5.06
N GLU A 24 -6.14 -20.05 -4.13
CA GLU A 24 -4.93 -20.58 -3.47
C GLU A 24 -3.95 -21.22 -4.46
N GLN A 25 -4.46 -21.90 -5.49
CA GLN A 25 -3.64 -22.51 -6.54
C GLN A 25 -2.90 -21.43 -7.34
N GLU A 26 -3.59 -20.37 -7.75
CA GLU A 26 -3.00 -19.28 -8.54
C GLU A 26 -2.00 -18.47 -7.72
N LEU A 27 -2.28 -18.23 -6.43
CA LEU A 27 -1.34 -17.58 -5.53
C LEU A 27 -0.05 -18.40 -5.34
N ALA A 28 -0.14 -19.74 -5.32
CA ALA A 28 1.03 -20.61 -5.28
C ALA A 28 1.86 -20.52 -6.58
N LEU A 29 1.19 -20.51 -7.74
CA LEU A 29 1.86 -20.34 -9.04
C LEU A 29 2.52 -18.95 -9.16
N LEU A 30 1.84 -17.90 -8.72
CA LEU A 30 2.39 -16.55 -8.66
C LEU A 30 3.62 -16.49 -7.76
N ARG A 31 3.57 -17.06 -6.55
CA ARG A 31 4.73 -17.16 -5.65
C ARG A 31 5.93 -17.80 -6.36
N ASP A 32 5.71 -18.92 -7.03
CA ASP A 32 6.80 -19.65 -7.71
C ASP A 32 7.38 -18.85 -8.88
N ALA A 33 6.52 -18.21 -9.67
CA ALA A 33 6.95 -17.32 -10.75
C ALA A 33 7.74 -16.12 -10.23
N ILE A 34 7.26 -15.45 -9.18
CA ILE A 34 7.92 -14.30 -8.55
C ILE A 34 9.30 -14.70 -8.01
N SER A 35 9.39 -15.86 -7.36
CA SER A 35 10.67 -16.40 -6.86
C SER A 35 11.68 -16.61 -7.98
N GLN A 36 11.23 -17.10 -9.15
CA GLN A 36 12.09 -17.28 -10.32
C GLN A 36 12.52 -15.96 -10.98
N ILE A 37 11.63 -14.94 -10.96
CA ILE A 37 11.94 -13.60 -11.46
C ILE A 37 12.95 -12.90 -10.53
N SER A 38 12.84 -13.13 -9.21
CA SER A 38 13.67 -12.52 -8.18
C SER A 38 13.72 -10.99 -8.25
N PRO A 39 12.56 -10.29 -8.17
CA PRO A 39 12.52 -8.83 -8.13
C PRO A 39 13.03 -8.28 -6.80
N ASP A 40 13.32 -6.97 -6.77
CA ASP A 40 13.69 -6.23 -5.56
C ASP A 40 12.45 -5.81 -4.73
N LEU A 41 11.30 -5.64 -5.39
CA LEU A 41 10.02 -5.29 -4.77
C LEU A 41 8.86 -5.93 -5.54
N VAL A 42 7.84 -6.40 -4.81
CA VAL A 42 6.57 -6.84 -5.39
C VAL A 42 5.45 -5.87 -5.01
N GLN A 43 4.67 -5.42 -5.99
CA GLN A 43 3.54 -4.52 -5.80
C GLN A 43 2.24 -5.23 -6.17
N VAL A 44 1.39 -5.48 -5.17
CA VAL A 44 0.06 -6.07 -5.36
C VAL A 44 -0.91 -4.96 -5.76
N ASN A 45 -1.49 -5.11 -6.94
CA ASN A 45 -2.49 -4.20 -7.49
C ASN A 45 -3.83 -4.92 -7.69
N SER A 46 -4.91 -4.17 -7.85
CA SER A 46 -6.24 -4.67 -8.22
C SER A 46 -6.97 -3.59 -9.01
N LEU A 47 -8.12 -3.94 -9.59
CA LEU A 47 -8.91 -3.00 -10.38
C LEU A 47 -9.34 -1.79 -9.52
N ASP A 48 -8.82 -0.62 -9.89
CA ASP A 48 -9.13 0.67 -9.28
C ASP A 48 -10.26 1.42 -10.01
N ARG A 49 -10.75 0.84 -11.10
CA ARG A 49 -11.73 1.38 -12.02
C ARG A 49 -12.80 0.32 -12.29
N PRO A 50 -14.08 0.71 -12.49
CA PRO A 50 -15.08 -0.24 -12.97
C PRO A 50 -14.48 -0.92 -14.20
N GLY A 51 -14.46 -2.26 -14.20
CA GLY A 51 -13.92 -3.02 -15.32
C GLY A 51 -14.58 -2.55 -16.62
N ALA A 52 -13.87 -2.71 -17.75
CA ALA A 52 -14.50 -2.51 -19.06
C ALA A 52 -15.70 -3.46 -19.28
N GLU A 53 -15.81 -4.50 -18.45
CA GLU A 53 -16.86 -5.50 -18.41
C GLU A 53 -17.52 -5.53 -17.01
N GLU A 54 -18.85 -5.65 -16.96
CA GLU A 54 -19.67 -5.56 -15.73
C GLU A 54 -19.36 -6.63 -14.67
N TRP A 55 -18.73 -7.75 -15.05
CA TRP A 55 -18.46 -8.89 -14.16
C TRP A 55 -17.16 -8.75 -13.35
N VAL A 56 -16.40 -7.68 -13.57
CA VAL A 56 -15.07 -7.52 -12.97
C VAL A 56 -15.20 -6.68 -11.69
N GLU A 57 -15.30 -7.37 -10.55
CA GLU A 57 -15.31 -6.73 -9.23
C GLU A 57 -13.88 -6.50 -8.71
N ALA A 58 -13.66 -5.36 -8.06
CA ALA A 58 -12.41 -5.07 -7.36
C ALA A 58 -12.26 -6.05 -6.18
N ALA A 59 -11.06 -6.58 -5.98
CA ALA A 59 -10.83 -7.49 -4.86
C ALA A 59 -11.11 -6.79 -3.52
N ASP A 60 -11.80 -7.47 -2.60
CA ASP A 60 -12.05 -6.97 -1.24
C ASP A 60 -10.71 -6.52 -0.62
N PRO A 61 -10.64 -5.31 -0.02
CA PRO A 61 -9.43 -4.85 0.66
C PRO A 61 -8.85 -5.83 1.67
N LYS A 62 -9.71 -6.57 2.38
CA LYS A 62 -9.28 -7.64 3.28
C LYS A 62 -8.57 -8.76 2.53
N ARG A 63 -9.10 -9.13 1.35
CA ARG A 63 -8.50 -10.16 0.50
C ARG A 63 -7.13 -9.74 -0.03
N LEU A 64 -6.97 -8.48 -0.43
CA LEU A 64 -5.67 -7.95 -0.84
C LEU A 64 -4.64 -7.97 0.31
N ILE A 65 -5.07 -7.66 1.54
CA ILE A 65 -4.23 -7.77 2.74
C ILE A 65 -3.82 -9.23 2.99
N GLU A 66 -4.76 -10.16 2.90
CA GLU A 66 -4.49 -11.60 3.03
C GLU A 66 -3.46 -12.08 2.00
N ILE A 67 -3.63 -11.70 0.73
CA ILE A 67 -2.72 -12.06 -0.37
C ILE A 67 -1.32 -11.48 -0.13
N ARG A 68 -1.25 -10.20 0.25
CA ARG A 68 0.03 -9.56 0.59
C ARG A 68 0.72 -10.32 1.73
N ASN A 69 -0.01 -10.66 2.80
CA ASN A 69 0.57 -11.38 3.93
C ASN A 69 1.04 -12.79 3.51
N TYR A 70 0.22 -13.51 2.74
CA TYR A 70 0.57 -14.81 2.17
C TYR A 70 1.89 -14.76 1.39
N LEU A 71 2.05 -13.75 0.53
CA LEU A 71 3.26 -13.55 -0.28
C LEU A 71 4.46 -13.14 0.59
N ARG A 72 4.29 -12.20 1.53
CA ARG A 72 5.36 -11.75 2.44
C ARG A 72 5.93 -12.87 3.29
N GLU A 73 5.10 -13.81 3.73
CA GLU A 73 5.54 -14.97 4.52
C GLU A 73 6.36 -15.98 3.71
N ARG A 74 6.25 -15.95 2.36
CA ARG A 74 6.76 -16.99 1.47
C ARG A 74 7.80 -16.50 0.48
N LEU A 75 8.04 -15.21 0.43
CA LEU A 75 8.97 -14.56 -0.47
C LEU A 75 10.01 -13.75 0.32
N PRO A 76 11.29 -13.74 -0.11
CA PRO A 76 12.35 -13.04 0.62
C PRO A 76 12.40 -11.53 0.37
N MET A 77 11.71 -11.03 -0.66
CA MET A 77 11.65 -9.60 -1.00
C MET A 77 10.40 -8.92 -0.40
N PRO A 78 10.42 -7.59 -0.20
CA PRO A 78 9.25 -6.85 0.25
C PRO A 78 8.08 -6.98 -0.72
N VAL A 79 6.87 -6.96 -0.15
CA VAL A 79 5.60 -6.95 -0.89
C VAL A 79 4.70 -5.86 -0.31
N GLU A 80 4.23 -4.95 -1.16
CA GLU A 80 3.31 -3.86 -0.80
C GLU A 80 2.02 -3.92 -1.61
N ILE A 81 0.97 -3.25 -1.14
CA ILE A 81 -0.28 -3.08 -1.90
C ILE A 81 -0.28 -1.66 -2.45
N ILE A 82 -0.44 -1.54 -3.77
CA ILE A 82 -0.60 -0.24 -4.46
C ILE A 82 -2.01 -0.06 -5.04
N ALA A 83 -2.88 -1.06 -4.90
CA ALA A 83 -4.27 -0.98 -5.33
C ALA A 83 -4.99 0.20 -4.65
N LYS A 84 -5.73 1.00 -5.44
CA LYS A 84 -6.57 2.07 -4.89
C LYS A 84 -7.79 1.44 -4.22
N ILE A 85 -7.65 1.14 -2.94
CA ILE A 85 -8.76 0.65 -2.14
C ILE A 85 -9.78 1.79 -1.98
N LYS A 86 -10.98 1.64 -2.55
CA LYS A 86 -12.13 2.49 -2.23
C LYS A 86 -12.71 2.00 -0.90
N TYR A 87 -12.22 2.55 0.21
CA TYR A 87 -12.65 2.16 1.55
C TYR A 87 -14.11 2.57 1.79
N GLN A 88 -14.98 1.59 2.10
CA GLN A 88 -16.25 1.87 2.76
C GLN A 88 -15.96 2.17 4.23
N THR A 89 -16.45 3.31 4.70
CA THR A 89 -16.19 3.90 6.00
C THR A 89 -16.69 3.01 7.15
N GLY A 90 -15.76 2.53 7.97
CA GLY A 90 -16.05 2.06 9.32
C GLY A 90 -15.39 0.73 9.69
N MET A 91 -14.25 0.77 10.39
CA MET A 91 -13.87 -0.22 11.41
C MET A 91 -12.60 0.24 12.14
N LYS A 92 -12.65 0.23 13.48
CA LYS A 92 -11.60 0.66 14.44
C LYS A 92 -10.22 0.00 14.27
N SER A 93 -10.08 -1.05 13.46
CA SER A 93 -8.80 -1.67 13.13
C SER A 93 -7.96 -0.83 12.15
N LEU A 94 -8.59 0.09 11.42
CA LEU A 94 -7.93 0.97 10.44
C LEU A 94 -7.01 2.02 11.10
N ASP A 95 -7.29 2.42 12.34
CA ASP A 95 -6.52 3.51 12.97
C ASP A 95 -5.06 3.11 13.22
N ALA A 96 -4.78 1.86 13.61
CA ALA A 96 -3.41 1.40 13.88
C ALA A 96 -2.58 1.25 12.60
N ASP A 97 -3.11 0.57 11.59
CA ASP A 97 -2.42 0.37 10.30
C ASP A 97 -2.22 1.71 9.55
N LEU A 98 -3.19 2.62 9.66
CA LEU A 98 -3.07 3.97 9.07
C LEU A 98 -2.01 4.81 9.79
N VAL A 99 -1.95 4.74 11.12
CA VAL A 99 -0.90 5.40 11.91
C VAL A 99 0.48 4.89 11.50
N ASP A 100 0.64 3.58 11.32
CA ASP A 100 1.92 2.99 10.89
C ASP A 100 2.28 3.41 9.45
N LEU A 101 1.31 3.44 8.53
CA LEU A 101 1.53 3.88 7.15
C LEU A 101 1.91 5.37 7.07
N ILE A 102 1.24 6.24 7.84
CA ILE A 102 1.58 7.66 7.95
C ILE A 102 2.97 7.80 8.57
N ARG A 103 3.27 7.07 9.66
CA ARG A 103 4.59 7.07 10.31
C ARG A 103 5.69 6.73 9.32
N ASP A 104 5.59 5.61 8.62
CA ASP A 104 6.63 5.12 7.71
C ASP A 104 6.80 6.05 6.50
N THR A 105 5.72 6.70 6.07
CA THR A 105 5.78 7.74 5.04
C THR A 105 6.54 8.96 5.52
N ILE A 106 6.14 9.56 6.65
CA ILE A 106 6.73 10.81 7.10
C ILE A 106 8.13 10.66 7.71
N LYS A 107 8.49 9.45 8.18
CA LYS A 107 9.87 9.09 8.58
C LYS A 107 10.81 9.08 7.38
N ARG A 108 10.37 8.58 6.22
CA ARG A 108 11.15 8.58 4.98
C ARG A 108 11.20 9.98 4.36
N ARG A 109 10.07 10.69 4.35
CA ARG A 109 9.96 12.02 3.75
C ARG A 109 8.92 12.89 4.47
N PRO A 110 9.29 14.05 5.01
CA PRO A 110 8.33 15.03 5.54
C PRO A 110 7.29 15.36 4.48
N SER A 111 6.01 15.28 4.83
CA SER A 111 4.90 15.38 3.87
C SER A 111 3.75 16.22 4.44
N THR A 112 2.98 16.88 3.56
CA THR A 112 1.75 17.59 3.95
C THR A 112 0.56 16.63 4.11
N ALA A 113 -0.54 17.11 4.69
CA ALA A 113 -1.76 16.29 4.78
C ALA A 113 -2.32 15.99 3.38
N GLU A 114 -2.21 16.95 2.45
CA GLU A 114 -2.60 16.80 1.05
C GLU A 114 -1.71 15.80 0.32
N ASP A 115 -0.39 15.84 0.55
CA ASP A 115 0.53 14.86 0.00
C ASP A 115 0.19 13.45 0.52
N LEU A 116 -0.07 13.30 1.82
CA LEU A 116 -0.45 12.03 2.43
C LEU A 116 -1.80 11.52 1.90
N ALA A 117 -2.79 12.40 1.77
CA ALA A 117 -4.09 12.05 1.22
C ALA A 117 -3.99 11.58 -0.24
N ALA A 118 -3.22 12.30 -1.05
CA ALA A 118 -3.00 11.93 -2.45
C ALA A 118 -2.18 10.64 -2.59
N MET A 119 -1.11 10.49 -1.81
CA MET A 119 -0.16 9.37 -1.93
C MET A 119 -0.73 8.07 -1.35
N LEU A 120 -1.46 8.15 -0.23
CA LEU A 120 -2.10 7.00 0.40
C LEU A 120 -3.50 6.75 -0.17
N ASN A 121 -3.99 7.64 -1.03
CA ASN A 121 -5.35 7.63 -1.57
C ASN A 121 -6.43 7.51 -0.47
N ILE A 122 -6.21 8.21 0.64
CA ILE A 122 -7.11 8.28 1.78
C ILE A 122 -7.71 9.66 1.81
N HIS A 123 -9.00 9.74 2.13
CA HIS A 123 -9.70 11.02 2.20
C HIS A 123 -9.00 11.97 3.16
N ILE A 124 -8.85 13.23 2.76
CA ILE A 124 -8.10 14.25 3.53
C ILE A 124 -8.60 14.41 4.97
N ASN A 125 -9.90 14.19 5.21
CA ASN A 125 -10.48 14.25 6.56
C ASN A 125 -9.96 13.15 7.49
N GLU A 126 -9.77 11.93 6.98
CA GLU A 126 -9.23 10.80 7.76
C GLU A 126 -7.75 11.05 8.08
N ILE A 127 -6.96 11.46 7.09
CA ILE A 127 -5.57 11.89 7.29
C ILE A 127 -5.49 13.01 8.32
N SER A 128 -6.34 14.03 8.19
CA SER A 128 -6.37 15.18 9.10
C SER A 128 -6.77 14.79 10.52
N LYS A 129 -7.67 13.82 10.69
CA LYS A 129 -8.05 13.27 11.99
C LYS A 129 -6.84 12.58 12.66
N VAL A 130 -6.19 11.67 11.94
CA VAL A 130 -5.04 10.91 12.47
C VAL A 130 -3.85 11.83 12.77
N LEU A 131 -3.50 12.76 11.87
CA LEU A 131 -2.42 13.71 12.12
C LEU A 131 -2.70 14.60 13.34
N ARG A 132 -3.96 14.98 13.57
CA ARG A 132 -4.35 15.76 14.75
C ARG A 132 -4.16 14.96 16.03
N GLU A 133 -4.59 13.69 16.06
CA GLU A 133 -4.40 12.80 17.21
C GLU A 133 -2.91 12.60 17.51
N LEU A 134 -2.11 12.25 16.50
CA LEU A 134 -0.66 12.05 16.65
C LEU A 134 0.08 13.33 17.08
N ASN A 135 -0.35 14.50 16.61
CA ASN A 135 0.21 15.78 17.05
C ASN A 135 -0.15 16.10 18.51
N ASN A 136 -1.38 15.79 18.94
CA ASN A 136 -1.81 15.93 20.34
C ASN A 136 -1.04 14.98 21.27
N GLU A 137 -0.67 13.80 20.78
CA GLU A 137 0.18 12.84 21.50
C GLU A 137 1.68 13.23 21.49
N GLY A 138 2.06 14.33 20.83
CA GLY A 138 3.45 14.78 20.75
C GLY A 138 4.36 13.90 19.89
N LYS A 139 3.78 13.08 19.00
CA LYS A 139 4.54 12.17 18.10
C LYS A 139 4.99 12.85 16.81
N LEU A 140 4.48 14.05 16.51
CA LEU A 140 4.74 14.76 15.27
C LEU A 140 5.35 16.14 15.51
N TYR A 141 6.25 16.53 14.62
CA TYR A 141 6.73 17.89 14.47
C TYR A 141 6.13 18.49 13.20
N ALA A 142 5.49 19.66 13.31
CA ALA A 142 4.92 20.39 12.18
C ALA A 142 5.80 21.59 11.80
N GLU A 143 6.21 21.65 10.54
CA GLU A 143 7.05 22.72 9.98
C GLU A 143 6.29 23.44 8.87
N ARG A 144 6.10 24.75 8.98
CA ARG A 144 5.44 25.53 7.94
C ARG A 144 6.43 25.94 6.85
N LYS A 145 6.11 25.61 5.60
CA LYS A 145 6.89 25.93 4.39
C LYS A 145 6.01 26.62 3.34
N PRO A 146 6.59 27.18 2.26
CA PRO A 146 5.80 27.84 1.21
C PRO A 146 4.73 26.96 0.57
N ARG A 147 4.93 25.64 0.55
CA ARG A 147 3.99 24.66 -0.01
C ARG A 147 2.93 24.15 0.97
N GLY A 148 2.98 24.55 2.24
CA GLY A 148 2.04 24.06 3.26
C GLY A 148 2.72 23.66 4.57
N VAL A 149 1.96 23.00 5.44
CA VAL A 149 2.46 22.48 6.72
C VAL A 149 2.94 21.05 6.52
N PHE A 150 4.22 20.82 6.73
CA PHE A 150 4.85 19.52 6.62
C PHE A 150 4.93 18.84 7.98
N PHE A 151 4.56 17.57 8.03
CA PHE A 151 4.65 16.74 9.22
C PHE A 151 5.90 15.85 9.17
N LYS A 152 6.59 15.75 10.31
CA LYS A 152 7.71 14.84 10.57
C LYS A 152 7.40 14.00 11.79
N TRP A 153 7.85 12.76 11.80
CA TRP A 153 7.79 11.92 13.00
C TRP A 153 8.88 12.35 13.99
N ILE A 154 8.53 12.45 15.27
CA ILE A 154 9.47 12.66 16.37
C ILE A 154 9.97 11.27 16.80
N ALA A 155 11.27 11.04 16.65
CA ALA A 155 11.93 9.77 16.99
C ALA A 155 11.92 9.50 18.49
#